data_AF-A0A6G3PLG5-F1
#
_entry.id   AF-A0A6G3PLG5-F1
#
_cell.length_a   1.000
_cell.length_b   1.000
_cell.length_c   1.000
_cell.angle_alpha   90.00
_cell.angle_beta   90.00
_cell.angle_gamma   90.00
#
_symmetry.space_group_name_H-M   'P 1'
#
loop_
_entity.id
_entity.type
_entity.pdbx_description
1 polymer ?
#
loop_
_entity_poly.entity_id
_entity_poly.type
_entity_poly.pdbx_seq_one_letter_code
_entity_poly.pdbx_strand_id
1 'polypeptide(L)'
;MDDTTGILDEALERIHLSGPERDGWLSNHAPMAVEALVRHGRAAAVHCWLDRYGPKLEEMPAAGAPVTPHDWREALGDPRRIGVWTAFFERETAGRPWQDVLVEWWPRLLPGIAAGATHPVIRLGHAVRTLLAGEATAPRVRELAHAL
;
A
#
# COMPACT_ATOMS: atom_id res chain seq x y z
N MET A 1 1.03 -17.08 -11.66
CA MET A 1 2.11 -17.77 -10.94
C MET A 1 2.42 -16.90 -9.75
N ASP A 2 2.43 -17.50 -8.56
CA ASP A 2 2.96 -16.85 -7.36
C ASP A 2 4.45 -16.58 -7.56
N ASP A 3 4.93 -15.44 -7.05
CA ASP A 3 6.35 -15.13 -7.07
C ASP A 3 7.05 -15.92 -5.95
N THR A 4 7.77 -16.95 -6.35
CA THR A 4 8.61 -17.75 -5.43
C THR A 4 10.04 -17.24 -5.34
N THR A 5 10.38 -16.19 -6.09
CA THR A 5 11.76 -15.65 -6.14
C THR A 5 12.05 -14.66 -5.01
N GLY A 6 11.01 -14.15 -4.33
CA GLY A 6 11.14 -13.13 -3.28
C GLY A 6 11.36 -11.70 -3.80
N ILE A 7 11.45 -11.51 -5.11
CA ILE A 7 11.70 -10.21 -5.74
C ILE A 7 10.59 -9.21 -5.44
N LEU A 8 9.32 -9.64 -5.50
CA LEU A 8 8.20 -8.77 -5.16
C LEU A 8 8.28 -8.29 -3.72
N ASP A 9 8.61 -9.21 -2.80
CA ASP A 9 8.65 -8.95 -1.37
C ASP A 9 9.75 -7.93 -1.03
N GLU A 10 10.98 -8.12 -1.55
CA GLU A 10 12.07 -7.16 -1.38
C GLU A 10 11.75 -5.79 -2.02
N ALA A 11 11.10 -5.78 -3.19
CA ALA A 11 10.69 -4.54 -3.84
C ALA A 11 9.66 -3.77 -3.00
N LEU A 12 8.67 -4.47 -2.43
CA LEU A 12 7.67 -3.87 -1.54
C LEU A 12 8.32 -3.28 -0.29
N GLU A 13 9.24 -4.00 0.35
CA GLU A 13 9.97 -3.49 1.52
C GLU A 13 10.68 -2.16 1.24
N ARG A 14 11.34 -2.06 0.08
CA ARG A 14 11.99 -0.81 -0.36
C ARG A 14 10.99 0.31 -0.61
N ILE A 15 9.87 -0.01 -1.25
CA ILE A 15 8.81 0.96 -1.60
C ILE A 15 8.11 1.50 -0.34
N HIS A 16 7.90 0.66 0.68
CA HIS A 16 7.23 1.04 1.93
C HIS A 16 7.99 2.07 2.78
N LEU A 17 9.25 2.37 2.42
CA LEU A 17 10.01 3.47 3.01
C LEU A 17 9.58 4.85 2.45
N SER A 18 8.76 4.87 1.41
CA SER A 18 8.32 6.07 0.69
C SER A 18 6.83 6.33 0.86
N GLY A 19 6.43 7.60 0.75
CA GLY A 19 5.05 8.02 0.77
C GLY A 19 4.23 7.52 -0.43
N PRO A 20 2.89 7.59 -0.34
CA PRO A 20 1.99 7.18 -1.42
C PRO A 20 1.87 8.22 -2.54
N GLU A 21 2.49 9.40 -2.40
CA GLU A 21 2.39 10.53 -3.31
C GLU A 21 3.76 11.18 -3.54
N ARG A 22 3.87 11.95 -4.61
CA ARG A 22 5.04 12.72 -5.03
C ARG A 22 4.60 13.97 -5.80
N ASP A 23 5.46 14.98 -5.93
CA ASP A 23 5.31 16.14 -6.82
C ASP A 23 3.91 16.78 -6.73
N GLY A 24 3.49 17.10 -5.51
CA GLY A 24 2.21 17.78 -5.26
C GLY A 24 0.98 16.96 -5.67
N TRP A 25 0.83 15.75 -5.11
CA TRP A 25 -0.33 14.82 -5.25
C TRP A 25 -0.29 13.82 -6.42
N LEU A 26 0.83 13.67 -7.13
CA LEU A 26 0.97 12.56 -8.08
C LEU A 26 1.17 11.25 -7.31
N SER A 27 0.35 10.23 -7.57
CA SER A 27 0.47 8.97 -6.85
C SER A 27 1.80 8.26 -7.10
N ASN A 28 2.33 7.62 -6.07
CA ASN A 28 3.43 6.67 -6.17
C ASN A 28 2.92 5.39 -6.83
N HIS A 29 3.40 5.11 -8.04
CA HIS A 29 2.97 3.96 -8.82
C HIS A 29 3.84 2.72 -8.62
N ALA A 30 4.95 2.85 -7.87
CA ALA A 30 5.91 1.78 -7.69
C ALA A 30 5.29 0.44 -7.27
N PRO A 31 4.41 0.35 -6.25
CA PRO A 31 3.91 -0.95 -5.81
C PRO A 31 3.06 -1.66 -6.87
N MET A 32 2.22 -0.91 -7.58
CA MET A 32 1.38 -1.43 -8.67
C MET A 32 2.23 -1.83 -9.88
N ALA A 33 3.28 -1.07 -10.19
CA ALA A 33 4.17 -1.35 -11.30
C ALA A 33 5.03 -2.61 -11.06
N VAL A 34 5.58 -2.77 -9.85
CA VAL A 34 6.39 -3.97 -9.53
C VAL A 34 5.52 -5.22 -9.47
N GLU A 35 4.31 -5.13 -8.91
CA GLU A 35 3.34 -6.23 -8.96
C GLU A 35 3.03 -6.64 -10.40
N ALA A 36 2.73 -5.67 -11.27
CA ALA A 36 2.43 -5.95 -12.67
C ALA A 36 3.62 -6.59 -13.40
N LEU A 37 4.85 -6.10 -13.19
CA LEU A 37 6.06 -6.69 -13.76
C LEU A 37 6.22 -8.15 -13.34
N VAL A 38 6.12 -8.43 -12.04
CA VAL A 38 6.26 -9.79 -11.49
C VAL A 38 5.17 -10.71 -12.06
N ARG A 39 3.91 -10.27 -12.03
CA ARG A 39 2.77 -11.04 -12.53
C ARG A 39 2.89 -11.40 -14.01
N HIS A 40 3.56 -10.56 -14.79
CA HIS A 40 3.82 -10.77 -16.22
C HIS A 40 5.18 -11.42 -16.52
N GLY A 41 5.79 -12.08 -15.53
CA GLY A 41 7.04 -12.85 -15.71
C GLY A 41 8.27 -11.97 -15.94
N ARG A 42 8.23 -10.70 -15.50
CA ARG A 42 9.32 -9.73 -15.61
C ARG A 42 9.98 -9.42 -14.27
N ALA A 43 9.95 -10.37 -13.33
CA ALA A 43 10.56 -10.22 -12.00
C ALA A 43 12.02 -9.78 -12.08
N ALA A 44 12.82 -10.35 -13.00
CA ALA A 44 14.23 -9.98 -13.19
C ALA A 44 14.48 -8.50 -13.55
N ALA A 45 13.45 -7.76 -14.01
CA ALA A 45 13.57 -6.34 -14.35
C ALA A 45 13.20 -5.41 -13.17
N VAL A 46 12.60 -5.93 -12.09
CA VAL A 46 11.99 -5.14 -11.02
C VAL A 46 13.00 -4.24 -10.33
N HIS A 47 14.13 -4.77 -9.85
CA HIS A 47 15.10 -3.97 -9.10
C HIS A 47 15.74 -2.88 -9.97
N CYS A 48 16.13 -3.21 -11.21
CA CYS A 48 16.68 -2.22 -12.14
C CYS A 48 15.64 -1.12 -12.49
N TRP A 49 14.38 -1.49 -12.65
CA TRP A 49 13.30 -0.52 -12.84
C TRP A 49 13.11 0.36 -11.59
N LEU A 50 13.11 -0.24 -10.40
CA LEU A 50 12.93 0.44 -9.13
C LEU A 50 14.10 1.40 -8.83
N ASP A 51 15.34 1.02 -9.15
CA ASP A 51 16.52 1.88 -9.01
C ASP A 51 16.38 3.15 -9.88
N ARG A 52 15.79 3.02 -11.07
CA ARG A 52 15.52 4.16 -11.95
C ARG A 52 14.31 4.99 -11.50
N TYR A 53 13.31 4.35 -10.88
CA TYR A 53 12.11 5.02 -10.38
C TYR A 53 12.36 5.73 -9.05
N GLY A 54 13.24 5.18 -8.21
CA GLY A 54 13.53 5.60 -6.84
C GLY A 54 13.72 7.10 -6.65
N PRO A 55 14.46 7.82 -7.51
CA PRO A 55 14.61 9.27 -7.40
C PRO A 55 13.31 10.10 -7.48
N LYS A 56 12.19 9.49 -7.88
CA LYS A 56 10.86 10.10 -7.90
C LYS A 56 10.06 9.88 -6.61
N LEU A 57 10.53 9.00 -5.73
CA LEU A 57 9.85 8.67 -4.49
C LEU A 57 10.11 9.77 -3.46
N GLU A 58 9.08 10.10 -2.69
CA GLU A 58 9.17 11.05 -1.59
C GLU A 58 9.03 10.33 -0.26
N GLU A 59 9.52 10.95 0.80
CA GLU A 59 9.48 10.38 2.15
C GLU A 59 8.04 10.16 2.63
N MET A 60 7.87 9.15 3.48
CA MET A 60 6.59 8.94 4.15
C MET A 60 6.23 10.16 5.01
N PRO A 61 4.99 10.69 4.93
CA PRO A 61 4.55 11.74 5.83
C PRO A 61 4.69 11.33 7.30
N ALA A 62 5.15 12.26 8.15
CA ALA A 62 5.33 11.98 9.57
C ALA A 62 4.04 11.50 10.24
N ALA A 63 4.15 10.51 11.13
CA ALA A 63 3.04 10.06 11.94
C ALA A 63 2.67 11.17 12.95
N GLY A 64 1.50 11.80 12.75
CA GLY A 64 0.85 12.65 13.74
C GLY A 64 0.14 11.84 14.84
N ALA A 65 -0.85 12.46 15.50
CA ALA A 65 -1.64 11.80 16.54
C ALA A 65 -2.31 10.51 15.99
N PRO A 66 -2.27 9.37 16.71
CA PRO A 66 -2.82 8.10 16.24
C PRO A 66 -4.31 8.20 15.88
N VAL A 67 -4.70 7.52 14.79
CA VAL A 67 -6.10 7.18 14.53
C VAL A 67 -6.47 5.99 15.40
N THR A 68 -7.66 6.02 15.99
CA THR A 68 -8.26 4.92 16.75
C THR A 68 -9.56 4.45 16.09
N PRO A 69 -10.02 3.22 16.39
CA PRO A 69 -11.32 2.74 15.92
C PRO A 69 -12.52 3.58 16.40
N HIS A 70 -12.33 4.50 17.36
CA HIS A 70 -13.40 5.34 17.91
C HIS A 70 -13.45 6.74 17.26
N ASP A 71 -12.30 7.29 16.85
CA ASP A 71 -12.17 8.66 16.33
C ASP A 71 -11.89 8.75 14.82
N TRP A 72 -11.77 7.61 14.14
CA TRP A 72 -11.34 7.54 12.74
C TRP A 72 -12.14 8.43 11.77
N ARG A 73 -13.43 8.68 12.04
CA ARG A 73 -14.26 9.55 11.20
C ARG A 73 -13.75 10.99 11.15
N GLU A 74 -13.18 11.48 12.26
CA GLU A 74 -12.60 12.82 12.34
C GLU A 74 -11.26 12.91 11.60
N ALA A 75 -10.63 11.77 11.34
CA ALA A 75 -9.37 11.66 10.62
C ALA A 75 -9.54 11.50 9.10
N LEU A 76 -10.75 11.21 8.62
CA LEU A 76 -11.01 11.00 7.19
C LEU A 76 -10.89 12.30 6.39
N GLY A 77 -10.28 12.19 5.22
CA GLY A 77 -10.16 13.32 4.29
C GLY A 77 -9.13 14.37 4.69
N ASP A 78 -8.36 14.16 5.77
CA ASP A 78 -7.22 15.00 6.14
C ASP A 78 -5.92 14.40 5.58
N PRO A 79 -5.33 14.98 4.52
CA PRO A 79 -4.13 14.40 3.91
C PRO A 79 -2.91 14.39 4.83
N ARG A 80 -2.88 15.27 5.83
CA ARG A 80 -1.79 15.29 6.84
C ARG A 80 -1.79 14.03 7.70
N ARG A 81 -2.87 13.24 7.65
CA ARG A 81 -3.02 11.99 8.42
C ARG A 81 -2.66 10.74 7.62
N ILE A 82 -2.20 10.86 6.37
CA ILE A 82 -1.81 9.70 5.54
C ILE A 82 -0.84 8.76 6.27
N GLY A 83 0.26 9.28 6.83
CA GLY A 83 1.23 8.45 7.55
C GLY A 83 0.65 7.79 8.82
N VAL A 84 -0.33 8.44 9.45
CA VAL A 84 -1.03 7.89 10.62
C VAL A 84 -1.96 6.74 10.23
N TRP A 85 -2.69 6.88 9.11
CA TRP A 85 -3.55 5.84 8.57
C TRP A 85 -2.75 4.61 8.17
N THR A 86 -1.61 4.79 7.48
CA THR A 86 -0.69 3.69 7.15
C THR A 86 -0.24 2.95 8.41
N ALA A 87 0.23 3.67 9.44
CA ALA A 87 0.66 3.06 10.69
C ALA A 87 -0.49 2.36 11.45
N PHE A 88 -1.72 2.88 11.33
CA PHE A 88 -2.91 2.25 11.89
C PHE A 88 -3.18 0.90 11.22
N PHE A 89 -3.22 0.84 9.90
CA PHE A 89 -3.48 -0.40 9.18
C PHE A 89 -2.34 -1.42 9.27
N GLU A 90 -1.08 -0.98 9.39
CA GLU A 90 0.03 -1.89 9.68
C GLU A 90 -0.18 -2.61 11.02
N ARG A 91 -0.62 -1.90 12.06
CA ARG A 91 -0.94 -2.51 13.36
C ARG A 91 -2.14 -3.46 13.27
N GLU A 92 -3.20 -3.06 12.58
CA GLU A 92 -4.41 -3.88 12.43
C GLU A 92 -4.09 -5.19 11.70
N THR A 93 -3.37 -5.12 10.58
CA THR A 93 -3.01 -6.29 9.78
C THR A 93 -1.93 -7.16 10.41
N ALA A 94 -1.12 -6.63 11.33
CA ALA A 94 -0.21 -7.43 12.16
C ALA A 94 -0.93 -8.18 13.29
N GLY A 95 -2.04 -7.63 13.80
CA GLY A 95 -2.79 -8.20 14.93
C GLY A 95 -3.86 -9.22 14.56
N ARG A 96 -4.34 -9.23 13.31
CA ARG A 96 -5.44 -10.10 12.86
C ARG A 96 -5.41 -10.35 11.35
N PRO A 97 -6.13 -11.36 10.84
CA PRO A 97 -6.15 -11.68 9.41
C PRO A 97 -6.52 -10.46 8.56
N TRP A 98 -5.80 -10.27 7.46
CA TRP A 98 -5.98 -9.12 6.57
C TRP A 98 -7.39 -9.04 5.97
N GLN A 99 -8.04 -10.19 5.78
CA GLN A 99 -9.41 -10.28 5.28
C GLN A 99 -10.39 -9.62 6.25
N ASP A 100 -10.21 -9.83 7.56
CA ASP A 100 -11.08 -9.26 8.59
C ASP A 100 -10.91 -7.74 8.65
N VAL A 101 -9.66 -7.25 8.52
CA VAL A 101 -9.37 -5.81 8.43
C VAL A 101 -10.04 -5.22 7.19
N LEU A 102 -9.88 -5.85 6.02
CA LEU A 102 -10.46 -5.36 4.77
C LEU A 102 -12.00 -5.33 4.83
N VAL A 103 -12.64 -6.40 5.30
CA VAL A 103 -14.11 -6.49 5.41
C VAL A 103 -14.65 -5.42 6.34
N GLU A 104 -13.96 -5.15 7.45
CA GLU A 104 -14.38 -4.12 8.40
C GLU A 104 -14.23 -2.70 7.85
N TRP A 105 -13.12 -2.41 7.19
CA TRP A 105 -12.75 -1.05 6.81
C TRP A 105 -13.21 -0.63 5.42
N TRP A 106 -13.37 -1.57 4.49
CA TRP A 106 -13.83 -1.27 3.14
C TRP A 106 -15.11 -0.40 3.08
N PRO A 107 -16.23 -0.73 3.75
CA PRO A 107 -17.42 0.11 3.72
C PRO A 107 -17.22 1.47 4.41
N ARG A 108 -16.28 1.58 5.35
CA ARG A 108 -15.96 2.81 6.09
C ARG A 108 -15.17 3.80 5.24
N LEU A 109 -14.28 3.29 4.38
CA LEU A 109 -13.43 4.07 3.49
C LEU A 109 -14.10 4.39 2.15
N LEU A 110 -15.16 3.66 1.78
CA LEU A 110 -15.87 3.82 0.51
C LEU A 110 -16.29 5.26 0.17
N PRO A 111 -16.71 6.12 1.12
CA PRO A 111 -17.00 7.53 0.81
C PRO A 111 -15.81 8.29 0.20
N GLY A 112 -14.57 7.86 0.48
CA GLY A 112 -13.33 8.42 -0.04
C GLY A 112 -12.81 7.76 -1.32
N ILE A 113 -13.58 6.89 -2.00
CA ILE A 113 -13.10 6.09 -3.14
C ILE A 113 -12.47 6.91 -4.28
N ALA A 114 -12.92 8.15 -4.48
CA ALA A 114 -12.40 9.06 -5.51
C ALA A 114 -11.11 9.80 -5.09
N ALA A 115 -10.67 9.68 -3.83
CA ALA A 115 -9.46 10.31 -3.33
C ALA A 115 -8.22 9.89 -4.14
N GLY A 116 -7.25 10.80 -4.27
CA GLY A 116 -6.03 10.55 -5.05
C GLY A 116 -6.33 10.08 -6.48
N ALA A 117 -7.38 10.61 -7.12
CA ALA A 117 -7.84 10.15 -8.43
C ALA A 117 -8.02 8.63 -8.52
N THR A 118 -8.64 8.01 -7.51
CA THR A 118 -8.89 6.56 -7.39
C THR A 118 -7.66 5.68 -7.19
N HIS A 119 -6.45 6.24 -7.07
CA HIS A 119 -5.25 5.42 -6.90
C HIS A 119 -5.24 4.55 -5.63
N PRO A 120 -5.80 4.96 -4.47
CA PRO A 120 -5.89 4.08 -3.31
C PRO A 120 -6.65 2.79 -3.61
N VAL A 121 -7.84 2.87 -4.24
CA VAL A 121 -8.63 1.67 -4.59
C VAL A 121 -7.94 0.83 -5.67
N ILE A 122 -7.22 1.45 -6.61
CA ILE A 122 -6.42 0.73 -7.60
C ILE A 122 -5.29 -0.04 -6.89
N ARG A 123 -4.51 0.63 -6.03
CA ARG A 123 -3.44 0.04 -5.22
C ARG A 123 -3.96 -1.12 -4.37
N LEU A 124 -5.11 -0.93 -3.73
CA LEU A 124 -5.77 -1.96 -2.93
C LEU A 124 -6.16 -3.17 -3.77
N GLY A 125 -6.66 -2.95 -4.98
CA GLY A 125 -6.96 -4.02 -5.94
C GLY A 125 -5.71 -4.80 -6.40
N HIS A 126 -4.55 -4.16 -6.51
CA HIS A 126 -3.28 -4.86 -6.74
C HIS A 126 -2.88 -5.69 -5.51
N ALA A 127 -2.89 -5.09 -4.31
CA ALA A 127 -2.54 -5.78 -3.06
C ALA A 127 -3.42 -7.01 -2.80
N VAL A 128 -4.74 -6.88 -2.91
CA VAL A 128 -5.68 -8.00 -2.71
C VAL A 128 -5.46 -9.09 -3.77
N ARG A 129 -5.18 -8.73 -5.02
CA ARG A 129 -4.89 -9.71 -6.08
C ARG A 129 -3.61 -10.49 -5.79
N THR A 130 -2.58 -9.82 -5.29
CA THR A 130 -1.33 -10.48 -4.85
C THR A 130 -1.60 -11.45 -3.72
N LEU A 131 -2.34 -11.02 -2.69
CA LEU A 131 -2.68 -11.85 -1.53
C LEU A 131 -3.59 -13.05 -1.86
N LEU A 132 -4.45 -12.94 -2.87
CA LEU A 132 -5.29 -14.04 -3.34
C LEU A 132 -4.54 -15.03 -4.23
N ALA A 133 -3.47 -14.61 -4.90
CA ALA A 133 -2.75 -15.42 -5.88
C ALA A 133 -1.59 -16.23 -5.30
N GLY A 134 -1.22 -15.98 -4.03
CA GLY A 134 -0.02 -16.53 -3.43
C GLY A 134 -0.01 -16.46 -1.91
N GLU A 135 1.15 -16.70 -1.31
CA GLU A 135 1.33 -16.59 0.13
C GLU A 135 1.15 -15.15 0.62
N ALA A 136 0.49 -15.00 1.78
CA ALA A 136 0.31 -13.73 2.48
C ALA A 136 1.54 -13.40 3.33
N THR A 137 2.68 -13.18 2.66
CA THR A 137 3.93 -12.81 3.33
C THR A 137 3.83 -11.42 3.98
N ALA A 138 4.70 -11.13 4.93
CA ALA A 138 4.65 -9.87 5.69
C ALA A 138 4.72 -8.62 4.77
N PRO A 139 5.60 -8.52 3.75
CA PRO A 139 5.60 -7.38 2.83
C PRO A 139 4.30 -7.26 2.02
N ARG A 140 3.68 -8.37 1.60
CA ARG A 140 2.42 -8.34 0.83
C ARG A 140 1.23 -7.91 1.68
N VAL A 141 1.19 -8.35 2.95
CA VAL A 141 0.18 -7.89 3.91
C VAL A 141 0.39 -6.42 4.25
N ARG A 142 1.63 -5.99 4.42
CA ARG A 142 1.98 -4.58 4.63
C ARG A 142 1.58 -3.70 3.45
N GLU A 143 1.68 -4.20 2.22
CA GLU A 143 1.19 -3.47 1.04
C GLU A 143 -0.32 -3.23 1.08
N LEU A 144 -1.12 -4.18 1.60
CA LEU A 144 -2.54 -3.95 1.84
C LEU A 144 -2.75 -2.79 2.84
N ALA A 145 -1.97 -2.76 3.92
CA ALA A 145 -2.06 -1.69 4.91
C ALA A 145 -1.67 -0.32 4.35
N HIS A 146 -0.74 -0.27 3.40
CA HIS A 146 -0.37 0.97 2.71
C HIS A 146 -1.40 1.42 1.66
N ALA A 147 -2.32 0.53 1.27
CA ALA A 147 -3.34 0.78 0.27
C ALA A 147 -4.71 1.17 0.86
N LEU A 148 -4.93 0.90 2.15
CA LEU A 148 -6.10 1.31 2.94
C LEU A 148 -5.92 2.71 3.53
#